data_AF-A0A6I5H7J4-F1
#
_entry.id   AF-A0A6I5H7J4-F1
#
_cell.length_a   1.000
_cell.length_b   1.000
_cell.length_c   1.000
_cell.angle_alpha   90.00
_cell.angle_beta   90.00
_cell.angle_gamma   90.00
#
_symmetry.space_group_name_H-M   'P 1'
#
loop_
_entity.id
_entity.type
_entity.pdbx_description
1 polymer ?
#
loop_
_entity_poly.entity_id
_entity_poly.type
_entity_poly.pdbx_seq_one_letter_code
_entity_poly.pdbx_strand_id
1 'polypeptide(L)'
;GRRGRIVVSTALLAALAPAERRALFAHERAHLTARHHRHLLAARLAARANPFLRPLCTVVGYTAERWADEEAARAVGDRRTVARAIGKAALLSPRPPVPTLAALAAPGPVPRRVAALLGPAP
;
A
#
# COMPACT_ATOMS: atom_id res chain seq x y z
N GLY A 1 15.85 7.47 -18.96
CA GLY A 1 15.63 7.12 -17.54
C GLY A 1 14.96 5.76 -17.46
N ARG A 2 15.50 4.83 -16.65
CA ARG A 2 15.06 3.41 -16.61
C ARG A 2 13.54 3.30 -16.43
N ARG A 3 12.89 2.53 -17.30
CA ARG A 3 11.47 2.15 -17.17
C ARG A 3 11.27 1.50 -15.80
N GLY A 4 10.21 1.88 -15.08
CA GLY A 4 9.89 1.27 -13.79
C GLY A 4 9.69 -0.24 -13.94
N ARG A 5 10.27 -1.03 -13.04
CA ARG A 5 10.16 -2.48 -13.00
C ARG A 5 9.36 -2.89 -11.76
N ILE A 6 8.45 -3.83 -11.94
CA ILE A 6 7.66 -4.42 -10.85
C ILE A 6 8.28 -5.78 -10.53
N VAL A 7 8.62 -5.99 -9.26
CA VAL A 7 9.16 -7.26 -8.76
C VAL A 7 8.21 -7.77 -7.70
N VAL A 8 7.77 -9.01 -7.84
CA VAL A 8 6.83 -9.66 -6.92
C VAL A 8 7.40 -11.00 -6.53
N SER A 9 7.26 -11.38 -5.24
CA SER A 9 7.68 -12.71 -4.80
C SER A 9 6.82 -13.79 -5.44
N THR A 10 7.43 -14.95 -5.72
CA THR A 10 6.74 -16.12 -6.28
C THR A 10 5.66 -16.62 -5.32
N ALA A 11 5.95 -16.63 -4.02
CA ALA A 11 4.99 -17.00 -2.98
C ALA A 11 3.74 -16.11 -2.97
N LEU A 12 3.91 -14.78 -3.10
CA LEU A 12 2.78 -13.86 -3.19
C LEU A 12 1.97 -14.09 -4.46
N LEU A 13 2.62 -14.25 -5.62
CA LEU A 13 1.91 -14.53 -6.87
C LEU A 13 1.13 -15.85 -6.84
N ALA A 14 1.69 -16.88 -6.19
CA ALA A 14 1.04 -18.18 -6.05
C ALA A 14 -0.23 -18.12 -5.19
N ALA A 15 -0.23 -17.28 -4.14
CA ALA A 15 -1.36 -17.15 -3.21
C ALA A 15 -2.53 -16.30 -3.74
N LEU A 16 -2.31 -15.53 -4.81
CA LEU A 16 -3.31 -14.64 -5.40
C LEU A 16 -4.07 -15.33 -6.54
N ALA A 17 -5.39 -15.18 -6.51
CA ALA A 17 -6.28 -15.54 -7.61
C ALA A 17 -6.04 -14.63 -8.83
N PRO A 18 -6.44 -15.02 -10.06
CA PRO A 18 -6.17 -14.22 -11.26
C PRO A 18 -6.63 -12.76 -11.18
N ALA A 19 -7.82 -12.50 -10.61
CA ALA A 19 -8.33 -11.15 -10.40
C ALA A 19 -7.50 -10.35 -9.37
N GLU A 20 -7.07 -11.01 -8.30
CA GLU A 20 -6.23 -10.42 -7.26
C GLU A 20 -4.81 -10.10 -7.78
N ARG A 21 -4.27 -10.92 -8.69
CA ARG A 21 -3.01 -10.61 -9.39
C ARG A 21 -3.13 -9.36 -10.26
N ARG A 22 -4.26 -9.19 -10.98
CA ARG A 22 -4.52 -7.98 -11.75
C ARG A 22 -4.59 -6.76 -10.83
N ALA A 23 -5.25 -6.88 -9.69
CA ALA A 23 -5.29 -5.83 -8.67
C ALA A 23 -3.88 -5.47 -8.15
N LEU A 24 -3.05 -6.47 -7.84
CA LEU A 24 -1.66 -6.25 -7.44
C LEU A 24 -0.87 -5.49 -8.50
N PHE A 25 -0.89 -5.94 -9.76
CA PHE A 25 -0.15 -5.28 -10.82
C PHE A 25 -0.68 -3.87 -11.14
N ALA A 26 -1.99 -3.65 -11.03
CA ALA A 26 -2.58 -2.32 -11.19
C ALA A 26 -2.13 -1.37 -10.07
N HIS A 27 -2.07 -1.85 -8.82
CA HIS A 27 -1.56 -1.12 -7.68
C HIS A 27 -0.07 -0.73 -7.87
N GLU A 28 0.78 -1.69 -8.22
CA GLU A 28 2.20 -1.42 -8.49
C GLU A 28 2.42 -0.46 -9.67
N ARG A 29 1.58 -0.56 -10.70
CA ARG A 29 1.60 0.39 -11.83
C ARG A 29 1.22 1.80 -11.36
N ALA A 30 0.21 1.94 -10.51
CA ALA A 30 -0.22 3.22 -9.98
C ALA A 30 0.93 3.93 -9.24
N HIS A 31 1.71 3.21 -8.43
CA HIS A 31 2.91 3.77 -7.78
C HIS A 31 3.94 4.33 -8.76
N LEU A 32 4.13 3.65 -9.91
CA LEU A 32 5.06 4.09 -10.94
C LEU A 32 4.53 5.31 -11.70
N THR A 33 3.25 5.28 -12.09
CA THR A 33 2.59 6.36 -12.84
C THR A 33 2.54 7.64 -12.02
N ALA A 34 2.09 7.56 -10.75
CA ALA A 34 2.00 8.69 -9.84
C ALA A 34 3.35 9.03 -9.17
N ARG A 35 4.42 8.27 -9.47
CA ARG A 35 5.78 8.48 -8.94
C ARG A 35 5.81 8.61 -7.41
N HIS A 36 5.04 7.79 -6.69
CA HIS A 36 4.90 7.83 -5.22
C HIS A 36 6.25 7.75 -4.49
N HIS A 37 7.23 7.04 -5.05
CA HIS A 37 8.59 6.97 -4.53
C HIS A 37 9.26 8.36 -4.38
N ARG A 38 8.97 9.33 -5.26
CA ARG A 38 9.54 10.69 -5.18
C ARG A 38 8.92 11.48 -4.03
N HIS A 39 7.61 11.37 -3.84
CA HIS A 39 6.89 11.99 -2.73
C HIS A 39 7.39 11.47 -1.38
N LEU A 40 7.54 10.15 -1.26
CA LEU A 40 8.09 9.52 -0.06
C LEU A 40 9.55 9.94 0.19
N LEU A 41 10.38 10.02 -0.85
CA LEU A 41 11.76 10.49 -0.71
C LEU A 41 11.81 11.94 -0.23
N ALA A 42 11.00 12.82 -0.82
CA ALA A 42 10.92 14.22 -0.41
C ALA A 42 10.49 14.34 1.06
N ALA A 43 9.44 13.63 1.47
CA ALA A 43 8.99 13.63 2.86
C ALA A 43 10.09 13.13 3.83
N ARG A 44 10.79 12.04 3.47
CA ARG A 44 11.90 11.49 4.29
C ARG A 44 13.07 12.45 4.42
N LEU A 45 13.41 13.18 3.35
CA LEU A 45 14.46 14.21 3.38
C LEU A 45 14.02 15.38 4.27
N ALA A 46 12.77 15.83 4.14
CA ALA A 46 12.18 16.84 5.02
C ALA A 46 12.23 16.41 6.50
N ALA A 47 11.88 15.15 6.81
CA ALA A 47 11.91 14.62 8.17
C ALA A 47 13.32 14.44 8.73
N ARG A 48 14.34 14.29 7.87
CA ARG A 48 15.76 14.32 8.28
C ARG A 48 16.23 15.73 8.59
N ALA A 49 15.78 16.72 7.83
CA ALA A 49 16.08 18.12 8.08
C ALA A 49 15.33 18.66 9.31
N ASN A 50 14.08 18.23 9.50
CA ASN A 50 13.23 18.62 10.62
C ASN A 50 12.50 17.39 11.20
N PRO A 51 12.89 16.90 12.39
CA PRO A 51 12.26 15.76 13.04
C PRO A 51 10.75 15.90 13.30
N PHE A 52 10.22 17.13 13.41
CA PHE A 52 8.78 17.36 13.57
C PHE A 52 7.96 16.96 12.33
N LEU A 53 8.60 16.72 11.18
CA LEU A 53 7.96 16.24 9.96
C LEU A 53 7.92 14.70 9.85
N ARG A 54 8.40 13.96 10.87
CA ARG A 54 8.28 12.49 10.89
C ARG A 54 6.82 11.99 10.76
N PRO A 55 5.81 12.59 11.44
CA PRO A 55 4.41 12.19 11.23
C PRO A 55 3.94 12.42 9.79
N LEU A 56 4.43 13.48 9.12
CA LEU A 56 4.10 13.76 7.72
C LEU A 56 4.57 12.63 6.80
N CYS A 57 5.75 12.03 7.03
CA CYS A 57 6.19 10.85 6.29
C CYS A 57 5.18 9.70 6.35
N THR A 58 4.61 9.45 7.53
CA THR A 58 3.59 8.41 7.73
C THR A 58 2.31 8.74 6.96
N VAL A 59 1.86 9.99 6.99
CA VAL A 59 0.67 10.45 6.26
C VAL A 59 0.88 10.38 4.75
N VAL A 60 2.03 10.83 4.24
CA VAL A 60 2.38 10.76 2.81
C VAL A 60 2.45 9.29 2.35
N GLY A 61 3.03 8.41 3.17
CA GLY A 61 3.02 6.97 2.88
C GLY A 61 1.61 6.42 2.80
N TYR A 62 0.79 6.66 3.82
CA TYR A 62 -0.59 6.16 3.85
C TYR A 62 -1.45 6.69 2.68
N THR A 63 -1.32 7.99 2.36
CA THR A 63 -2.07 8.61 1.26
C THR A 63 -1.65 8.07 -0.10
N ALA A 64 -0.35 7.80 -0.31
CA ALA A 64 0.15 7.16 -1.52
C ALA A 64 -0.38 5.72 -1.68
N GLU A 65 -0.42 4.94 -0.59
CA GLU A 65 -1.01 3.59 -0.61
C GLU A 65 -2.51 3.66 -0.94
N ARG A 66 -3.26 4.57 -0.30
CA ARG A 66 -4.69 4.77 -0.55
C ARG A 66 -4.97 5.19 -1.98
N TRP A 67 -4.16 6.08 -2.55
CA TRP A 67 -4.28 6.44 -3.96
C TRP A 67 -4.10 5.21 -4.85
N ALA A 68 -3.01 4.45 -4.65
CA ALA A 68 -2.75 3.26 -5.45
C ALA A 68 -3.85 2.20 -5.33
N ASP A 69 -4.46 2.04 -4.14
CA ASP A 69 -5.61 1.16 -3.91
C ASP A 69 -6.84 1.56 -4.73
N GLU A 70 -7.17 2.85 -4.75
CA GLU A 70 -8.31 3.36 -5.53
C GLU A 70 -8.06 3.27 -7.03
N GLU A 71 -6.83 3.51 -7.48
CA GLU A 71 -6.46 3.36 -8.89
C GLU A 71 -6.56 1.89 -9.33
N ALA A 72 -6.09 0.95 -8.49
CA ALA A 72 -6.23 -0.47 -8.73
C ALA A 72 -7.71 -0.90 -8.75
N ALA A 73 -8.53 -0.35 -7.84
CA ALA A 73 -9.95 -0.64 -7.78
C ALA A 73 -10.67 -0.14 -9.03
N ARG A 74 -10.34 1.06 -9.54
CA ARG A 74 -10.87 1.57 -10.81
C ARG A 74 -10.43 0.71 -12.00
N ALA A 75 -9.18 0.28 -12.04
CA ALA A 75 -8.65 -0.54 -13.13
C ALA A 75 -9.23 -1.96 -13.17
N VAL A 76 -9.54 -2.55 -12.01
CA VAL A 76 -10.11 -3.91 -11.90
C VAL A 76 -11.64 -3.90 -11.86
N GLY A 77 -12.26 -2.77 -11.50
CA GLY A 77 -13.71 -2.62 -11.38
C GLY A 77 -14.31 -3.16 -10.07
N ASP A 78 -13.49 -3.64 -9.13
CA ASP A 78 -13.96 -4.19 -7.86
C ASP A 78 -13.01 -3.88 -6.69
N ARG A 79 -13.47 -3.05 -5.76
CA ARG A 79 -12.76 -2.69 -4.51
C ARG A 79 -12.57 -3.89 -3.59
N ARG A 80 -13.49 -4.87 -3.59
CA ARG A 80 -13.39 -6.06 -2.72
C ARG A 80 -12.25 -6.97 -3.17
N THR A 81 -12.04 -7.11 -4.48
CA THR A 81 -10.88 -7.83 -5.02
C THR A 81 -9.56 -7.20 -4.58
N VAL A 82 -9.45 -5.87 -4.62
CA VAL A 82 -8.26 -5.16 -4.12
C VAL A 82 -8.07 -5.39 -2.61
N ALA A 83 -9.15 -5.29 -1.83
CA ALA A 83 -9.12 -5.52 -0.38
C ALA A 83 -8.66 -6.94 -0.03
N ARG A 84 -9.14 -7.96 -0.76
CA ARG A 84 -8.72 -9.36 -0.59
C ARG A 84 -7.24 -9.55 -0.95
N ALA A 85 -6.78 -8.96 -2.05
CA ALA A 85 -5.38 -9.01 -2.46
C ALA A 85 -4.46 -8.41 -1.38
N ILE A 86 -4.82 -7.24 -0.83
CA ILE A 86 -4.10 -6.57 0.26
C ILE A 86 -4.09 -7.45 1.52
N GLY A 87 -5.24 -8.02 1.90
CA GLY A 87 -5.35 -8.91 3.05
C GLY A 87 -4.43 -10.13 2.93
N LYS A 88 -4.44 -10.81 1.78
CA LYS A 88 -3.55 -11.96 1.50
C LYS A 88 -2.08 -11.56 1.50
N ALA A 89 -1.74 -10.44 0.88
CA ALA A 89 -0.36 -9.94 0.88
C ALA A 89 0.14 -9.66 2.30
N ALA A 90 -0.71 -9.10 3.17
CA ALA A 90 -0.36 -8.83 4.56
C ALA A 90 -0.15 -10.11 5.39
N LEU A 91 -0.91 -11.17 5.13
CA LEU A 91 -0.73 -12.47 5.80
C LEU A 91 0.58 -13.17 5.42
N LEU A 92 1.05 -12.94 4.19
CA LEU A 92 2.32 -13.51 3.69
C LEU A 92 3.53 -12.62 4.01
N SER A 93 3.29 -11.38 4.44
CA SER A 93 4.35 -10.44 4.76
C SER A 93 4.95 -10.77 6.14
N PRO A 94 6.29 -10.77 6.28
CA PRO A 94 6.92 -10.92 7.58
C PRO A 94 6.41 -9.85 8.54
N ARG A 95 6.01 -10.26 9.76
CA ARG A 95 5.60 -9.31 10.79
C ARG A 95 6.81 -8.42 11.14
N PRO A 96 6.68 -7.09 11.19
CA PRO A 96 7.78 -6.24 11.61
C PRO A 96 8.21 -6.62 13.05
N PRO A 97 9.52 -6.54 13.36
CA PRO A 97 10.09 -7.07 14.61
C PRO A 97 9.70 -6.31 15.88
N VAL A 98 8.80 -5.32 15.79
CA VAL A 98 8.45 -4.46 16.93
C VAL A 98 7.28 -5.06 17.69
N PRO A 99 7.43 -5.43 18.97
CA PRO A 99 6.31 -5.89 19.79
C PRO A 99 5.36 -4.71 20.04
N THR A 100 4.26 -4.68 19.30
CA THR A 100 3.15 -3.75 19.58
C THR A 100 2.27 -4.33 20.68
N LEU A 101 2.04 -3.59 21.76
CA LEU A 101 0.95 -3.85 22.69
C LEU A 101 -0.38 -3.81 21.91
N ALA A 102 -0.97 -4.98 21.66
CA ALA A 102 -2.15 -5.12 20.80
C ALA A 102 -3.34 -4.25 21.25
N ALA A 103 -3.44 -3.95 22.55
CA ALA A 103 -4.51 -3.12 23.12
C ALA A 103 -4.38 -1.61 22.83
N LEU A 104 -3.19 -1.13 22.45
CA LEU A 104 -2.93 0.28 22.12
C LEU A 104 -2.61 0.48 20.62
N ALA A 105 -2.60 -0.60 19.85
CA ALA A 105 -2.31 -0.54 18.43
C ALA A 105 -3.55 -0.02 17.69
N ALA A 106 -3.48 1.24 17.24
CA ALA A 106 -4.35 1.68 16.15
C ALA A 106 -4.27 0.65 15.00
N PRO A 107 -5.37 0.38 14.28
CA PRO A 107 -5.34 -0.61 13.21
C PRO A 107 -4.17 -0.28 12.28
N GLY A 108 -3.34 -1.29 12.02
CA GLY A 108 -2.16 -1.11 11.19
C GLY A 108 -2.52 -0.55 9.81
N PRO A 109 -1.52 -0.10 9.03
CA PRO A 109 -1.76 0.51 7.72
C PRO A 109 -2.62 -0.38 6.81
N VAL A 110 -2.51 -1.71 6.94
CA VAL A 110 -3.29 -2.69 6.19
C VAL A 110 -4.78 -2.70 6.59
N PRO A 111 -5.18 -2.96 7.86
CA PRO A 111 -6.60 -2.87 8.26
C PRO A 111 -7.28 -1.56 7.89
N ARG A 112 -6.59 -0.42 8.02
CA ARG A 112 -7.14 0.89 7.62
C ARG A 112 -7.43 0.98 6.11
N ARG A 113 -6.53 0.45 5.28
CA ARG A 113 -6.71 0.40 3.82
C ARG A 113 -7.86 -0.52 3.41
N VAL A 114 -7.95 -1.69 4.03
CA VAL A 114 -9.04 -2.65 3.79
C VAL A 114 -10.38 -2.02 4.17
N ALA A 115 -10.48 -1.40 5.35
CA ALA A 115 -11.69 -0.70 5.78
C ALA A 115 -12.09 0.40 4.79
N ALA A 116 -11.14 1.19 4.29
CA ALA A 116 -11.41 2.26 3.32
C ALA A 116 -11.88 1.74 1.95
N LEU A 117 -11.41 0.56 1.52
CA LEU A 117 -11.90 -0.09 0.30
C LEU A 117 -13.29 -0.68 0.45
N LEU A 118 -13.63 -1.17 1.64
CA LEU A 118 -14.95 -1.72 1.96
C LEU A 118 -15.99 -0.64 2.27
N GLY A 119 -15.56 0.57 2.61
CA GLY A 119 -16.41 1.75 2.75
C GLY A 119 -16.83 2.37 1.41
N PRO A 120 -17.68 3.41 1.44
CA PRO A 120 -18.10 4.14 0.24
C PRO A 120 -16.90 4.71 -0.52
N ALA A 121 -17.05 4.83 -1.84
CA ALA A 121 -16.02 5.47 -2.66
C ALA A 121 -15.85 6.94 -2.28
N PRO A 122 -14.62 7.49 -2.34
CA PRO A 122 -14.38 8.91 -2.17
C PRO A 122 -14.95 9.74 -3.32
#